data_AF-A0AAV4RWT4-F1
#
_entry.id   AF-A0AAV4RWT4-F1
#
_cell.length_a   1.000
_cell.length_b   1.000
_cell.length_c   1.000
_cell.angle_alpha   90.00
_cell.angle_beta   90.00
_cell.angle_gamma   90.00
#
_symmetry.space_group_name_H-M   'P 1'
#
loop_
_entity.id
_entity.type
_entity.pdbx_description
1 polymer ?
#
loop_
_entity_poly.entity_id
_entity_poly.type
_entity_poly.pdbx_seq_one_letter_code
_entity_poly.pdbx_strand_id
1 'polypeptide(L)'
;MSSFRICGPKSSVCFLVLSFSGVVMLSILAILIRSKSPAFAEDFEIEVIKHDFAVKLESRAQEMSHNCLLGAALYAVTMALATWQYILNRREGRMEAFF
;
A
#
# COMPACT_ATOMS: atom_id res chain seq x y z
N MET A 1 -8.57 -19.44 25.83
CA MET A 1 -8.42 -18.15 25.12
C MET A 1 -7.87 -18.46 23.74
N SER A 2 -8.72 -18.44 22.71
CA SER A 2 -8.32 -18.74 21.34
C SER A 2 -7.29 -17.71 20.88
N SER A 3 -6.01 -18.09 20.96
CA SER A 3 -4.90 -17.29 20.49
C SER A 3 -5.03 -17.19 18.96
N PHE A 4 -5.44 -16.02 18.47
CA PHE A 4 -5.62 -15.71 17.06
C PHE A 4 -4.24 -15.61 16.35
N ARG A 5 -3.42 -16.67 16.45
CA ARG A 5 -2.15 -16.82 15.73
C ARG A 5 -2.46 -17.32 14.32
N ILE A 6 -2.97 -16.45 13.45
CA ILE A 6 -3.37 -16.79 12.07
C ILE A 6 -2.16 -17.15 11.18
N CYS A 7 -0.93 -16.74 11.52
CA CYS A 7 0.26 -17.04 10.71
C CYS A 7 1.50 -17.28 11.58
N GLY A 8 2.21 -18.40 11.32
CA GLY A 8 3.47 -18.73 11.98
C GLY A 8 4.60 -17.71 11.72
N PRO A 9 5.71 -17.77 12.48
CA PRO A 9 6.76 -16.75 12.53
C PRO A 9 7.42 -16.41 11.17
N LYS A 10 7.36 -17.33 10.20
CA LYS A 10 7.89 -17.13 8.84
C LYS A 10 6.92 -16.42 7.89
N SER A 11 5.60 -16.56 8.08
CA SER A 11 4.58 -15.97 7.19
C SER A 11 4.34 -14.47 7.49
N SER A 12 4.46 -14.06 8.74
CA SER A 12 4.31 -12.64 9.16
C SER A 12 5.36 -11.71 8.53
N VAL A 13 6.60 -12.19 8.36
CA VAL A 13 7.68 -11.41 7.73
C VAL A 13 7.40 -11.17 6.25
N CYS A 14 6.84 -12.14 5.54
CA CYS A 14 6.45 -11.97 4.13
C CYS A 14 5.35 -10.91 3.97
N PHE A 15 4.34 -10.89 4.85
CA PHE A 15 3.29 -9.87 4.84
C PHE A 15 3.81 -8.46 5.15
N LEU A 16 4.84 -8.35 6.01
CA LEU A 16 5.51 -7.08 6.29
C LEU A 16 6.27 -6.56 5.06
N VAL A 17 7.04 -7.42 4.40
CA VAL A 17 7.83 -7.05 3.21
C VAL A 17 6.93 -6.67 2.04
N LEU A 18 5.86 -7.45 1.80
CA LEU A 18 4.87 -7.15 0.75
C LEU A 18 4.06 -5.88 1.05
N SER A 19 3.73 -5.62 2.33
CA SER A 19 3.04 -4.37 2.67
C SER A 19 3.96 -3.18 2.49
N PHE A 20 5.23 -3.28 2.88
CA PHE A 20 6.19 -2.20 2.73
C PHE A 20 6.41 -1.82 1.26
N SER A 21 6.60 -2.82 0.38
CA SER A 21 6.76 -2.55 -1.06
C SER A 21 5.50 -1.93 -1.68
N GLY A 22 4.32 -2.37 -1.26
CA GLY A 22 3.03 -1.81 -1.67
C GLY A 22 2.85 -0.34 -1.25
N VAL A 23 3.14 -0.01 0.01
CA VAL A 23 3.07 1.39 0.50
C VAL A 23 4.00 2.29 -0.29
N VAL A 24 5.26 1.87 -0.50
CA VAL A 24 6.27 2.70 -1.18
C VAL A 24 5.88 2.96 -2.64
N MET A 25 5.50 1.92 -3.39
CA MET A 25 5.11 2.08 -4.80
C MET A 25 3.87 2.97 -4.96
N LEU A 26 2.83 2.76 -4.16
CA LEU A 26 1.59 3.55 -4.25
C LEU A 26 1.82 5.01 -3.82
N SER A 27 2.65 5.24 -2.80
CA SER A 27 2.96 6.59 -2.35
C SER A 27 3.72 7.40 -3.40
N ILE A 28 4.74 6.79 -4.03
CA ILE A 28 5.51 7.43 -5.11
C ILE A 28 4.60 7.75 -6.29
N LEU A 29 3.76 6.79 -6.69
CA LEU A 29 2.81 6.96 -7.78
C LEU A 29 1.83 8.13 -7.53
N ALA A 30 1.22 8.18 -6.33
CA ALA A 30 0.30 9.26 -5.98
C ALA A 30 0.96 10.65 -6.06
N ILE A 31 2.22 10.76 -5.62
CA ILE A 31 2.99 12.02 -5.69
C ILE A 31 3.31 12.41 -7.14
N LEU A 32 3.73 11.44 -7.97
CA LEU A 32 4.04 11.68 -9.39
C LEU A 32 2.82 12.14 -10.19
N ILE A 33 1.64 11.54 -9.93
CA ILE A 33 0.37 11.96 -10.54
C ILE A 33 0.01 13.39 -10.10
N ARG A 34 0.16 13.70 -8.81
CA ARG A 34 -0.12 15.05 -8.28
C ARG A 34 0.83 16.12 -8.82
N SER A 35 2.04 15.74 -9.17
CA SER A 35 3.03 16.61 -9.82
C SER A 35 2.78 16.82 -11.32
N LYS A 36 1.67 16.30 -11.89
CA LYS A 36 1.36 16.38 -13.33
C LYS A 36 2.51 15.90 -14.22
N SER A 37 3.20 14.84 -13.80
CA SER A 37 4.34 14.30 -14.54
C SER A 37 3.89 13.74 -15.90
N PRO A 38 4.53 14.10 -17.02
CA PRO A 38 4.15 13.63 -18.35
C PRO A 38 4.42 12.12 -18.55
N ALA A 39 5.30 11.53 -17.74
CA ALA A 39 5.60 10.09 -17.78
C ALA A 39 4.42 9.20 -17.38
N PHE A 40 3.38 9.76 -16.77
CA PHE A 40 2.17 9.03 -16.40
C PHE A 40 0.99 9.33 -17.33
N ALA A 41 1.17 10.23 -18.31
CA ALA A 41 0.11 10.61 -19.25
C ALA A 41 -0.36 9.43 -20.12
N GLU A 42 0.52 8.45 -20.35
CA GLU A 42 0.25 7.21 -21.10
C GLU A 42 -0.55 6.17 -20.30
N ASP A 43 -0.49 6.22 -18.97
CA ASP A 43 -1.20 5.30 -18.08
C ASP A 43 -2.70 5.66 -17.98
N PHE A 44 -3.02 6.95 -18.16
CA PHE A 44 -4.37 7.39 -18.39
C PHE A 44 -4.71 7.08 -19.85
N GLU A 45 -5.31 5.92 -20.10
CA GLU A 45 -5.80 5.48 -21.41
C GLU A 45 -6.93 6.43 -21.90
N ILE A 46 -6.55 7.65 -22.28
CA ILE A 46 -7.47 8.70 -22.70
C ILE A 46 -7.64 8.55 -24.20
N GLU A 47 -8.81 8.04 -24.59
CA GLU A 47 -9.24 8.07 -25.99
C GLU A 47 -9.06 9.49 -26.53
N VAL A 48 -8.23 9.62 -27.58
CA VAL A 48 -7.77 10.89 -28.20
C VAL A 48 -8.90 11.60 -28.96
N ILE A 49 -10.14 11.44 -28.53
CA ILE A 49 -11.34 11.93 -29.20
C ILE A 49 -11.70 13.30 -28.62
N LYS A 50 -11.11 14.33 -29.24
CA LYS A 50 -11.55 15.73 -29.41
C LYS A 50 -11.75 16.64 -28.18
N HIS A 51 -11.21 17.85 -28.36
CA HIS A 51 -11.51 19.15 -27.72
C HIS A 51 -11.44 19.33 -26.20
N ASP A 52 -11.32 18.27 -25.39
CA ASP A 52 -11.34 18.39 -23.92
C ASP A 52 -10.30 17.51 -23.20
N PHE A 53 -9.21 17.19 -23.92
CA PHE A 53 -8.15 16.28 -23.44
C PHE A 53 -7.58 16.72 -22.09
N ALA A 54 -7.32 18.02 -21.91
CA ALA A 54 -6.74 18.55 -20.67
C ALA A 54 -7.66 18.39 -19.46
N VAL A 55 -8.97 18.59 -19.62
CA VAL A 55 -9.95 18.48 -18.53
C VAL A 55 -10.20 17.02 -18.17
N LYS A 56 -10.30 16.12 -19.17
CA LYS A 56 -10.40 14.68 -18.93
C LYS A 56 -9.14 14.10 -18.29
N LEU A 57 -7.95 14.56 -18.71
CA LEU A 57 -6.69 14.13 -18.10
C LEU A 57 -6.63 14.53 -16.63
N GLU A 58 -7.01 15.78 -16.30
CA GLU A 58 -7.00 16.25 -14.92
C GLU A 58 -7.98 15.48 -14.04
N SER A 59 -9.21 15.21 -14.52
CA SER A 59 -10.20 14.46 -13.76
C SER A 59 -9.79 13.00 -13.52
N ARG A 60 -9.23 12.33 -14.53
CA ARG A 60 -8.70 10.96 -14.39
C ARG A 60 -7.47 10.90 -13.48
N ALA A 61 -6.57 11.87 -13.59
CA ALA A 61 -5.44 12.01 -12.69
C ALA A 61 -5.87 12.18 -11.23
N GLN A 62 -6.89 13.00 -10.97
CA GLN A 62 -7.43 13.15 -9.61
C GLN A 62 -7.99 11.84 -9.08
N GLU A 63 -8.82 11.15 -9.86
CA GLU A 63 -9.46 9.89 -9.47
C GLU A 63 -8.43 8.79 -9.18
N MET A 64 -7.44 8.61 -10.06
CA MET A 64 -6.36 7.63 -9.87
C MET A 64 -5.47 7.96 -8.67
N SER A 65 -5.11 9.24 -8.49
CA SER A 65 -4.32 9.67 -7.32
C SER A 65 -5.05 9.39 -6.01
N HIS A 66 -6.37 9.56 -5.98
CA HIS A 66 -7.20 9.33 -4.80
C HIS A 66 -7.27 7.84 -4.45
N ASN A 67 -7.54 6.99 -5.44
CA ASN A 67 -7.58 5.54 -5.26
C ASN A 67 -6.22 4.98 -4.83
N CYS A 68 -5.13 5.48 -5.43
CA CYS A 68 -3.77 5.10 -5.08
C CYS A 68 -3.41 5.49 -3.64
N LEU A 69 -3.83 6.67 -3.19
CA LEU A 69 -3.62 7.15 -1.82
C LEU A 69 -4.43 6.34 -0.79
N LEU A 70 -5.68 5.99 -1.12
CA LEU A 70 -6.50 5.09 -0.29
C LEU A 70 -5.89 3.69 -0.19
N GLY A 71 -5.37 3.18 -1.31
CA GLY A 71 -4.61 1.93 -1.34
C GLY A 71 -3.39 1.98 -0.42
N ALA A 72 -2.58 3.04 -0.53
CA ALA A 72 -1.41 3.24 0.33
C ALA A 72 -1.81 3.28 1.82
N ALA A 73 -2.92 3.93 2.16
CA ALA A 73 -3.44 3.96 3.53
C ALA A 73 -3.85 2.56 4.03
N LEU A 74 -4.53 1.76 3.20
CA LEU A 74 -4.88 0.37 3.53
C LEU A 74 -3.63 -0.48 3.77
N TYR A 75 -2.62 -0.39 2.89
CA TYR A 75 -1.36 -1.10 3.07
C TYR A 75 -0.58 -0.64 4.32
N ALA A 76 -0.69 0.63 4.70
CA ALA A 76 -0.10 1.14 5.95
C ALA A 76 -0.80 0.54 7.19
N VAL A 77 -2.12 0.39 7.16
CA VAL A 77 -2.88 -0.26 8.23
C VAL A 77 -2.51 -1.74 8.35
N THR A 78 -2.41 -2.48 7.24
CA THR A 78 -1.99 -3.89 7.27
C THR A 78 -0.56 -4.03 7.79
N MET A 79 0.34 -3.11 7.45
CA MET A 79 1.70 -3.05 7.98
C MET A 79 1.71 -2.83 9.50
N ALA A 80 0.86 -1.92 10.02
CA ALA A 80 0.75 -1.68 11.46
C ALA A 80 0.24 -2.92 12.21
N LEU A 81 -0.78 -3.60 11.68
CA LEU A 81 -1.32 -4.83 12.25
C LEU A 81 -0.30 -5.97 12.21
N ALA A 82 0.43 -6.14 11.10
CA ALA A 82 1.47 -7.14 10.98
C ALA A 82 2.65 -6.86 11.93
N THR A 83 3.01 -5.59 12.14
CA THR A 83 4.05 -5.19 13.10
C THR A 83 3.60 -5.49 14.53
N TRP A 84 2.34 -5.19 14.85
CA TRP A 84 1.75 -5.51 16.15
C TRP A 84 1.77 -7.02 16.42
N GLN A 85 1.37 -7.84 15.45
CA GLN A 85 1.43 -9.31 15.52
C GLN A 85 2.87 -9.81 15.68
N TYR A 86 3.83 -9.21 14.96
CA TYR A 86 5.25 -9.57 15.05
C TYR A 86 5.83 -9.29 16.45
N ILE A 87 5.51 -8.14 17.04
CA ILE A 87 5.95 -7.78 18.40
C ILE A 87 5.37 -8.75 19.43
N LEU A 88 4.07 -9.06 19.35
CA LEU A 88 3.43 -10.00 20.26
C LEU A 88 4.06 -11.40 20.18
N ASN A 89 4.29 -11.91 18.96
CA ASN A 89 4.88 -13.22 18.74
C ASN A 89 6.35 -13.31 19.26
N ARG A 90 7.12 -12.21 19.17
CA ARG A 90 8.46 -12.12 19.77
C ARG A 90 8.45 -12.10 21.31
N ARG A 91 7.39 -11.61 21.94
CA ARG A 91 7.28 -11.60 23.41
C ARG A 91 7.02 -12.99 23.98
N GLU A 92 6.24 -13.82 23.28
CA GLU A 92 5.99 -15.22 23.70
C GLU A 92 7.23 -16.10 23.52
N GLY A 93 8.00 -15.95 22.43
CA GLY A 93 9.24 -16.70 22.23
C GLY A 93 10.34 -16.42 23.27
N ARG A 94 10.26 -15.30 24.00
CA ARG A 94 11.14 -15.00 25.14
C ARG A 94 10.68 -15.71 26.43
N MET A 95 9.40 -16.02 26.56
CA MET A 95 8.82 -16.68 27.74
C MET A 95 9.08 -18.19 27.73
N GLU A 96 9.12 -18.82 26.55
CA GLU A 96 9.51 -20.23 26.35
C GLU A 96 11.01 -20.50 26.61
N ALA A 97 11.87 -19.47 26.56
CA ALA A 97 13.29 -19.60 26.88
C ALA A 97 13.59 -19.49 28.39
N PHE A 98 12.55 -19.25 29.20
CA PHE A 98 12.64 -19.10 30.66
C PHE A 98 11.97 -20.28 31.40
N PHE A 99 11.49 -21.28 30.67
CA PHE A 99 11.00 -22.57 31.18
C PHE A 99 11.85 -23.70 30.60
#